data_AF-A0A8T2JMJ6-F1
#
_entry.id   AF-A0A8T2JMJ6-F1
#
_cell.length_a   1.000
_cell.length_b   1.000
_cell.length_c   1.000
_cell.angle_alpha   90.00
_cell.angle_beta   90.00
_cell.angle_gamma   90.00
#
_symmetry.space_group_name_H-M   'P 1'
#
loop_
_entity.id
_entity.type
_entity.pdbx_description
1 polymer ?
#
loop_
_entity_poly.entity_id
_entity_poly.type
_entity_poly.pdbx_seq_one_letter_code
_entity_poly.pdbx_strand_id
1 'polypeptide(L)'
;EEETLTIRESMDKSDQLTNNMVAILSSFESRLMKLENSIIPVHKQTETLQRLQENVDRALSCLDHVISYYHVATETERVIREGPSGRLEGYLGCIAKIQKAVEYFQDNNPDSPELNRVKSLFERGKESLEFCSLLQRQGKPVPPILILDLIGTEEEMVGQEETVLEHLPEGILQDVIRISNWLVEYGRNQDFMNVYYQIRSSQLDRSIKGLKDHLRKNSSSSGITYSPAVQNKRKDTPTKKAPKRPGQLYCFLHPLPMKSDNQLLMHIITEHHQKKTFDSLIQIFPILRHLKLTKPEFDKVLQGTAASTKNKLPSLITSIETTGAKALEDFADSIKNDPDKETNMSKDGTVHELTSNAILFLQQLLEFQETAGAMLASQVLGDTYNIPIDPRETSFTASSYSSEFNRHLLSTYICKVLGNLQLKLLSKSKMHEDLALGAIFLHNNYNYILKSLEKSELMQLVSVTQKHPGSLYQEHIEQQIQTYQRSWLKVTDYVNDRNMPTDKERQMIKERFKGFNDGLEEICKIQKSWAIPDKRQRERIHLAQKSIVQEAYATFLHM
;
A
#
# COMPACT_ATOMS: atom_id res chain seq x y z
N GLU A 1 55.11 -26.01 127.30
CA GLU A 1 54.10 -27.06 127.56
C GLU A 1 52.67 -26.58 127.29
N GLU A 2 52.32 -25.33 127.61
CA GLU A 2 50.97 -24.79 127.40
C GLU A 2 50.61 -24.52 125.92
N GLU A 3 51.55 -24.03 125.10
CA GLU A 3 51.34 -23.79 123.65
C GLU A 3 51.15 -25.08 122.84
N THR A 4 51.77 -26.18 123.26
CA THR A 4 51.63 -27.49 122.61
C THR A 4 50.25 -28.12 122.83
N LEU A 5 49.56 -27.77 123.93
CA LEU A 5 48.24 -28.31 124.25
C LEU A 5 47.13 -27.59 123.45
N THR A 6 47.24 -26.27 123.30
CA THR A 6 46.29 -25.46 122.51
C THR A 6 46.37 -25.76 121.01
N ILE A 7 47.58 -26.02 120.49
CA ILE A 7 47.75 -26.48 119.10
C ILE A 7 47.11 -27.85 118.90
N ARG A 8 47.24 -28.77 119.88
CA ARG A 8 46.61 -30.10 119.80
C ARG A 8 45.09 -30.03 119.83
N GLU A 9 44.50 -29.22 120.69
CA GLU A 9 43.04 -29.00 120.70
C GLU A 9 42.53 -28.30 119.43
N SER A 10 43.30 -27.37 118.87
CA SER A 10 42.99 -26.75 117.58
C SER A 10 43.07 -27.76 116.43
N MET A 11 44.01 -28.70 116.50
CA MET A 11 44.16 -29.78 115.52
C MET A 11 43.01 -30.78 115.63
N ASP A 12 42.61 -31.18 116.84
CA ASP A 12 41.45 -32.06 117.06
C ASP A 12 40.14 -31.41 116.59
N LYS A 13 39.95 -30.09 116.82
CA LYS A 13 38.79 -29.34 116.26
C LYS A 13 38.84 -29.27 114.73
N SER A 14 40.02 -29.08 114.15
CA SER A 14 40.21 -29.09 112.69
C SER A 14 39.92 -30.46 112.10
N ASP A 15 40.35 -31.54 112.75
CA ASP A 15 40.07 -32.92 112.33
C ASP A 15 38.57 -33.22 112.45
N GLN A 16 37.90 -32.74 113.51
CA GLN A 16 36.47 -32.90 113.68
C GLN A 16 35.67 -32.11 112.62
N LEU A 17 36.09 -30.88 112.30
CA LEU A 17 35.52 -30.11 111.18
C LEU A 17 35.75 -30.78 109.83
N THR A 18 36.94 -31.33 109.62
CA THR A 18 37.29 -32.06 108.39
C THR A 18 36.43 -33.31 108.25
N ASN A 19 36.27 -34.10 109.32
CA ASN A 19 35.41 -35.28 109.34
C ASN A 19 33.93 -34.92 109.11
N ASN A 20 33.45 -33.81 109.68
CA ASN A 20 32.10 -33.31 109.41
C ASN A 20 31.93 -32.87 107.95
N MET A 21 32.92 -32.20 107.38
CA MET A 21 32.93 -31.85 105.95
C MET A 21 32.91 -33.10 105.07
N VAL A 22 33.74 -34.11 105.38
CA VAL A 22 33.76 -35.39 104.66
C VAL A 22 32.40 -36.09 104.75
N ALA A 23 31.77 -36.13 105.92
CA ALA A 23 30.45 -36.74 106.08
C ALA A 23 29.36 -36.01 105.29
N ILE A 24 29.38 -34.67 105.25
CA ILE A 24 28.46 -33.86 104.44
C ILE A 24 28.70 -34.11 102.95
N LEU A 25 29.96 -34.14 102.51
CA LEU A 25 30.32 -34.41 101.11
C LEU A 25 29.90 -35.81 100.68
N SER A 26 30.15 -36.84 101.49
CA SER A 26 29.67 -38.20 101.22
C SER A 26 28.13 -38.29 101.20
N SER A 27 27.44 -37.51 102.04
CA SER A 27 25.97 -37.42 102.01
C SER A 27 25.47 -36.76 100.72
N PHE A 28 26.12 -35.67 100.29
CA PHE A 28 25.81 -35.01 99.03
C PHE A 28 26.08 -35.92 97.84
N GLU A 29 27.22 -36.60 97.81
CA GLU A 29 27.59 -37.55 96.77
C GLU A 29 26.57 -38.70 96.68
N SER A 30 26.17 -39.28 97.82
CA SER A 30 25.14 -40.32 97.86
C SER A 30 23.78 -39.82 97.36
N ARG A 31 23.38 -38.59 97.73
CA ARG A 31 22.13 -37.97 97.28
C ARG A 31 22.18 -37.61 95.79
N LEU A 32 23.30 -37.11 95.29
CA LEU A 32 23.55 -36.84 93.89
C LEU A 32 23.46 -38.13 93.07
N MET A 33 24.11 -39.19 93.53
CA MET A 33 24.06 -40.49 92.86
C MET A 33 22.63 -41.06 92.83
N LYS A 34 21.86 -40.95 93.92
CA LYS A 34 20.44 -41.36 93.95
C LYS A 34 19.57 -40.51 93.02
N LEU A 35 19.82 -39.20 92.98
CA LEU A 35 19.11 -38.26 92.12
C LEU A 35 19.43 -38.55 90.64
N GLU A 36 20.70 -38.74 90.31
CA GLU A 36 21.19 -39.07 88.97
C GLU A 36 20.60 -40.39 88.47
N ASN A 37 20.62 -41.43 89.31
CA ASN A 37 20.01 -42.72 89.02
C ASN A 37 18.48 -42.64 88.84
N SER A 38 17.82 -41.61 89.40
CA SER A 38 16.37 -41.41 89.27
C SER A 38 16.01 -40.51 88.09
N ILE A 39 16.78 -39.44 87.84
CA ILE A 39 16.50 -38.44 86.81
C ILE A 39 16.94 -38.90 85.43
N ILE A 40 18.11 -39.55 85.29
CA ILE A 40 18.61 -39.96 83.97
C ILE A 40 17.60 -40.88 83.24
N PRO A 41 17.01 -41.91 83.88
CA PRO A 41 16.00 -42.74 83.22
C PRO A 41 14.74 -41.95 82.82
N VAL A 42 14.28 -41.03 83.68
CA VAL A 42 13.11 -40.19 83.39
C VAL A 42 13.40 -39.24 82.23
N HIS A 43 14.59 -38.64 82.18
CA HIS A 43 15.00 -37.77 81.08
C HIS A 43 15.09 -38.54 79.77
N LYS A 44 15.73 -39.73 79.78
CA LYS A 44 15.78 -40.63 78.60
C LYS A 44 14.39 -41.08 78.13
N GLN A 45 13.49 -41.39 79.06
CA GLN A 45 12.10 -41.72 78.74
C GLN A 45 11.36 -40.52 78.15
N THR A 46 11.57 -39.32 78.69
CA THR A 46 10.98 -38.07 78.19
C THR A 46 11.46 -37.75 76.77
N GLU A 47 12.76 -37.87 76.50
CA GLU A 47 13.35 -37.71 75.16
C GLU A 47 12.78 -38.72 74.17
N THR A 48 12.65 -39.99 74.60
CA THR A 48 12.03 -41.04 73.77
C THR A 48 10.58 -40.71 73.45
N LEU A 49 9.82 -40.20 74.42
CA LEU A 49 8.43 -39.80 74.24
C LEU A 49 8.29 -38.59 73.31
N GLN A 50 9.16 -37.59 73.43
CA GLN A 50 9.19 -36.44 72.51
C GLN A 50 9.48 -36.89 71.08
N ARG A 51 10.47 -37.77 70.88
CA ARG A 51 10.75 -38.34 69.56
C ARG A 51 9.57 -39.14 69.00
N LEU A 52 8.84 -39.86 69.85
CA LEU A 52 7.63 -40.58 69.45
C LEU A 52 6.53 -39.60 69.02
N GLN A 53 6.31 -38.53 69.80
CA GLN A 53 5.35 -37.48 69.45
C GLN A 53 5.69 -36.83 68.12
N GLU A 54 6.94 -36.43 67.90
CA GLU A 54 7.41 -35.87 66.62
C GLU A 54 7.23 -36.84 65.44
N ASN A 55 7.38 -38.14 65.67
CA ASN A 55 7.10 -39.15 64.64
C ASN A 55 5.61 -39.24 64.32
N VAL A 56 4.76 -39.19 65.34
CA VAL A 56 3.29 -39.21 65.17
C VAL A 56 2.83 -37.96 64.45
N ASP A 57 3.30 -36.77 64.84
CA ASP A 57 2.94 -35.51 64.20
C ASP A 57 3.37 -35.48 62.73
N ARG A 58 4.56 -36.00 62.41
CA ARG A 58 5.01 -36.15 61.02
C ARG A 58 4.15 -37.15 60.25
N ALA A 59 3.78 -38.28 60.84
CA ALA A 59 2.93 -39.26 60.19
C ALA A 59 1.51 -38.71 59.92
N LEU A 60 0.95 -37.96 60.87
CA LEU A 60 -0.32 -37.27 60.70
C LEU A 60 -0.24 -36.22 59.57
N SER A 61 0.82 -35.41 59.54
CA SER A 61 1.03 -34.44 58.46
C SER A 61 1.15 -35.11 57.08
N CYS A 62 1.82 -36.26 56.99
CA CYS A 62 1.89 -37.04 55.76
C CYS A 62 0.51 -37.59 55.35
N LEU A 63 -0.26 -38.10 56.32
CA LEU A 63 -1.61 -38.62 56.09
C LEU A 63 -2.57 -37.53 55.60
N ASP A 64 -2.55 -36.36 56.24
CA ASP A 64 -3.34 -35.19 55.83
C ASP A 64 -2.96 -34.72 54.43
N HIS A 65 -1.67 -34.75 54.09
CA HIS A 65 -1.20 -34.44 52.74
C HIS A 65 -1.77 -35.41 51.70
N VAL A 66 -1.75 -36.71 51.97
CA VAL A 66 -2.32 -37.73 51.06
C VAL A 66 -3.84 -37.56 50.92
N ILE A 67 -4.55 -37.43 52.04
CA ILE A 67 -6.02 -37.26 52.08
C ILE A 67 -6.44 -36.03 51.28
N SER A 68 -5.64 -34.95 51.33
CA SER A 68 -5.94 -33.73 50.58
C SER A 68 -6.16 -33.99 49.08
N TYR A 69 -5.37 -34.87 48.44
CA TYR A 69 -5.51 -35.19 47.02
C TYR A 69 -6.81 -35.94 46.68
N TYR A 70 -7.32 -36.76 47.61
CA TYR A 70 -8.60 -37.46 47.42
C TYR A 70 -9.81 -36.52 47.46
N HIS A 71 -9.70 -35.38 48.16
CA HIS A 71 -10.76 -34.36 48.22
C HIS A 71 -10.72 -33.35 47.07
N VAL A 72 -9.60 -33.21 46.36
CA VAL A 72 -9.43 -32.20 45.28
C VAL A 72 -10.55 -32.28 44.24
N ALA A 73 -10.94 -33.48 43.80
CA ALA A 73 -12.00 -33.63 42.80
C ALA A 73 -13.32 -33.02 43.28
N THR A 74 -13.73 -33.34 44.51
CA THR A 74 -14.98 -32.85 45.10
C THR A 74 -14.97 -31.34 45.38
N GLU A 75 -13.85 -30.80 45.84
CA GLU A 75 -13.72 -29.37 46.17
C GLU A 75 -13.73 -28.48 44.92
N THR A 76 -13.14 -28.97 43.82
CA THR A 76 -12.94 -28.17 42.60
C THR A 76 -14.05 -28.37 41.57
N GLU A 77 -14.83 -29.46 41.64
CA GLU A 77 -15.85 -29.82 40.64
C GLU A 77 -16.89 -28.72 40.40
N ARG A 78 -17.33 -28.03 41.47
CA ARG A 78 -18.27 -26.91 41.33
C ARG A 78 -17.67 -25.76 40.53
N VAL A 79 -16.42 -25.38 40.83
CA VAL A 79 -15.72 -24.26 40.17
C VAL A 79 -15.49 -24.59 38.69
N ILE A 80 -15.05 -25.82 38.39
CA ILE A 80 -14.85 -26.28 37.02
C ILE A 80 -16.16 -26.26 36.21
N ARG A 81 -17.29 -26.62 36.84
CA ARG A 81 -18.61 -26.59 36.19
C ARG A 81 -19.12 -25.16 35.93
N GLU A 82 -18.83 -24.21 36.82
CA GLU A 82 -19.25 -22.81 36.68
C GLU A 82 -18.41 -22.04 35.65
N GLY A 83 -17.19 -22.49 35.37
CA GLY A 83 -16.28 -21.89 34.38
C GLY A 83 -15.52 -20.64 34.88
N PRO A 84 -14.61 -20.08 34.07
CA PRO A 84 -13.70 -19.00 34.48
C PRO A 84 -14.32 -17.60 34.51
N SER A 85 -15.60 -17.44 34.16
CA SER A 85 -16.24 -16.14 33.90
C SER A 85 -16.08 -15.14 35.06
N GLY A 86 -15.26 -14.11 34.84
CA GLY A 86 -15.00 -13.03 35.80
C GLY A 86 -14.09 -13.40 36.98
N ARG A 87 -13.55 -14.62 37.03
CA ARG A 87 -12.69 -15.13 38.13
C ARG A 87 -11.59 -16.04 37.62
N LEU A 88 -10.88 -15.62 36.56
CA LEU A 88 -9.89 -16.45 35.89
C LEU A 88 -8.77 -16.93 36.83
N GLU A 89 -8.24 -16.06 37.69
CA GLU A 89 -7.15 -16.44 38.62
C GLU A 89 -7.55 -17.56 39.58
N GLY A 90 -8.73 -17.43 40.20
CA GLY A 90 -9.26 -18.47 41.09
C GLY A 90 -9.51 -19.78 40.36
N TYR A 91 -10.01 -19.69 39.12
CA TYR A 91 -10.26 -20.85 38.27
C TYR A 91 -8.97 -21.58 37.87
N LEU A 92 -7.94 -20.84 37.43
CA LEU A 92 -6.62 -21.42 37.12
C LEU A 92 -5.96 -22.02 38.36
N GLY A 93 -6.14 -21.40 39.54
CA GLY A 93 -5.70 -21.98 40.82
C GLY A 93 -6.36 -23.32 41.13
N CYS A 94 -7.67 -23.48 40.86
CA CYS A 94 -8.36 -24.76 40.98
C CYS A 94 -7.81 -25.80 40.00
N ILE A 95 -7.59 -25.43 38.73
CA ILE A 95 -7.01 -26.34 37.74
C ILE A 95 -5.58 -26.77 38.13
N ALA A 96 -4.75 -25.87 38.66
CA ALA A 96 -3.42 -26.19 39.14
C ALA A 96 -3.43 -27.18 40.32
N LYS A 97 -4.43 -27.07 41.22
CA LYS A 97 -4.64 -28.07 42.29
C LYS A 97 -5.01 -29.44 41.72
N ILE A 98 -5.89 -29.48 40.72
CA ILE A 98 -6.26 -30.73 40.02
C ILE A 98 -5.03 -31.34 39.34
N GLN A 99 -4.20 -30.53 38.68
CA GLN A 99 -2.96 -30.98 38.03
C GLN A 99 -2.01 -31.65 39.02
N LYS A 100 -1.78 -31.05 40.19
CA LYS A 100 -0.96 -31.65 41.25
C LYS A 100 -1.53 -32.99 41.74
N ALA A 101 -2.86 -33.12 41.83
CA ALA A 101 -3.50 -34.39 42.17
C ALA A 101 -3.33 -35.44 41.07
N VAL A 102 -3.39 -35.04 39.79
CA VAL A 102 -3.11 -35.93 38.64
C VAL A 102 -1.67 -36.45 38.72
N GLU A 103 -0.70 -35.58 38.95
CA GLU A 103 0.72 -35.96 39.11
C GLU A 103 0.90 -36.94 40.27
N TYR A 104 0.35 -36.60 41.45
CA TYR A 104 0.40 -37.47 42.63
C TYR A 104 -0.17 -38.88 42.36
N PHE A 105 -1.38 -38.98 41.83
CA PHE A 105 -2.00 -40.27 41.56
C PHE A 105 -1.31 -41.02 40.41
N GLN A 106 -0.76 -40.33 39.42
CA GLN A 106 -0.02 -40.97 38.34
C GLN A 106 1.28 -41.63 38.84
N ASP A 107 1.99 -40.97 39.77
CA ASP A 107 3.24 -41.47 40.32
C ASP A 107 3.04 -42.56 41.38
N ASN A 108 1.94 -42.50 42.15
CA ASN A 108 1.71 -43.37 43.30
C ASN A 108 0.68 -44.48 43.04
N ASN A 109 -0.37 -44.23 42.24
CA ASN A 109 -1.51 -45.14 42.03
C ASN A 109 -2.08 -45.04 40.58
N PRO A 110 -1.34 -45.50 39.56
CA PRO A 110 -1.64 -45.22 38.15
C PRO A 110 -2.96 -45.83 37.63
N ASP A 111 -3.44 -46.92 38.23
CA ASP A 111 -4.67 -47.62 37.81
C ASP A 111 -5.91 -47.23 38.65
N SER A 112 -5.79 -46.18 39.47
CA SER A 112 -6.86 -45.77 40.39
C SER A 112 -8.06 -45.09 39.69
N PRO A 113 -9.30 -45.33 40.15
CA PRO A 113 -10.47 -44.60 39.66
C PRO A 113 -10.40 -43.11 39.98
N GLU A 114 -9.70 -42.73 41.05
CA GLU A 114 -9.45 -41.35 41.45
C GLU A 114 -8.65 -40.61 40.38
N LEU A 115 -7.58 -41.23 39.83
CA LEU A 115 -6.80 -40.66 38.73
C LEU A 115 -7.67 -40.37 37.52
N ASN A 116 -8.56 -41.30 37.14
CA ASN A 116 -9.47 -41.11 36.01
C ASN A 116 -10.45 -39.95 36.26
N ARG A 117 -10.94 -39.80 37.50
CA ARG A 117 -11.82 -38.69 37.89
C ARG A 117 -11.10 -37.34 37.80
N VAL A 118 -9.91 -37.21 38.38
CA VAL A 118 -9.16 -35.93 38.32
C VAL A 118 -8.68 -35.61 36.90
N LYS A 119 -8.30 -36.60 36.09
CA LYS A 119 -7.97 -36.40 34.66
C LYS A 119 -9.17 -35.90 33.86
N SER A 120 -10.35 -36.52 34.04
CA SER A 120 -11.56 -36.06 33.36
C SER A 120 -11.95 -34.64 33.78
N LEU A 121 -11.81 -34.31 35.06
CA LEU A 121 -12.10 -32.98 35.56
C LEU A 121 -11.10 -31.94 35.05
N PHE A 122 -9.82 -32.30 34.93
CA PHE A 122 -8.78 -31.46 34.34
C PHE A 122 -9.07 -31.17 32.85
N GLU A 123 -9.41 -32.19 32.07
CA GLU A 123 -9.77 -32.03 30.65
C GLU A 123 -11.01 -31.13 30.48
N ARG A 124 -12.06 -31.34 31.29
CA ARG A 124 -13.23 -30.45 31.31
C ARG A 124 -12.88 -29.01 31.71
N GLY A 125 -11.95 -28.86 32.66
CA GLY A 125 -11.44 -27.57 33.11
C GLY A 125 -10.76 -26.81 31.99
N LYS A 126 -9.92 -27.52 31.21
CA LYS A 126 -9.25 -27.01 30.02
C LYS A 126 -10.23 -26.65 28.90
N GLU A 127 -11.21 -27.50 28.61
CA GLU A 127 -12.25 -27.22 27.59
C GLU A 127 -13.09 -25.99 27.94
N SER A 128 -13.32 -25.76 29.23
CA SER A 128 -14.07 -24.60 29.75
C SER A 128 -13.25 -23.31 29.77
N LEU A 129 -11.94 -23.36 29.47
CA LEU A 129 -11.14 -22.16 29.19
C LEU A 129 -11.59 -21.60 27.84
N GLU A 130 -12.59 -20.75 27.93
CA GLU A 130 -13.37 -20.13 26.86
C GLU A 130 -12.57 -19.09 26.02
N PHE A 131 -11.32 -19.39 25.68
CA PHE A 131 -10.45 -18.55 24.84
C PHE A 131 -11.14 -18.10 23.54
N CYS A 132 -11.87 -19.02 22.92
CA CYS A 132 -12.62 -18.79 21.68
C CYS A 132 -13.79 -17.82 21.84
N SER A 133 -14.63 -18.02 22.86
CA SER A 133 -15.84 -17.20 23.07
C SER A 133 -15.47 -15.78 23.52
N LEU A 134 -14.42 -15.64 24.35
CA LEU A 134 -13.89 -14.34 24.78
C LEU A 134 -13.42 -13.51 23.57
N LEU A 135 -12.64 -14.10 22.68
CA LEU A 135 -12.15 -13.42 21.48
C LEU A 135 -13.24 -13.12 20.46
N GLN A 136 -14.19 -14.04 20.24
CA GLN A 136 -15.31 -13.82 19.30
C GLN A 136 -16.26 -12.73 19.77
N ARG A 137 -16.53 -12.65 21.08
CA ARG A 137 -17.46 -11.66 21.65
C ARG A 137 -16.89 -10.24 21.64
N GLN A 138 -15.58 -10.11 21.86
CA GLN A 138 -14.92 -8.80 22.03
C GLN A 138 -14.21 -8.29 20.79
N GLY A 139 -13.73 -9.17 19.91
CA GLY A 139 -13.11 -8.76 18.65
C GLY A 139 -14.16 -8.26 17.67
N LYS A 140 -14.41 -6.95 17.59
CA LYS A 140 -15.28 -6.34 16.57
C LYS A 140 -14.45 -5.82 15.39
N PRO A 141 -15.02 -5.74 14.17
CA PRO A 141 -14.34 -5.09 13.05
C PRO A 141 -14.17 -3.60 13.35
N VAL A 142 -13.05 -3.03 12.91
CA VAL A 142 -12.76 -1.60 13.05
C VAL A 142 -13.68 -0.81 12.11
N PRO A 143 -14.41 0.20 12.62
CA PRO A 143 -15.25 1.07 11.79
C PRO A 143 -14.47 1.81 10.69
N PRO A 144 -15.04 1.98 9.48
CA PRO A 144 -14.38 2.69 8.37
C PRO A 144 -13.87 4.10 8.69
N ILE A 145 -14.62 4.87 9.51
CA ILE A 145 -14.26 6.24 9.87
C ILE A 145 -12.98 6.26 10.71
N LEU A 146 -12.88 5.37 11.71
CA LEU A 146 -11.66 5.25 12.53
C LEU A 146 -10.46 4.81 11.69
N ILE A 147 -10.65 3.92 10.70
CA ILE A 147 -9.56 3.55 9.78
C ILE A 147 -9.09 4.76 8.98
N LEU A 148 -10.01 5.59 8.48
CA LEU A 148 -9.66 6.82 7.75
C LEU A 148 -8.96 7.85 8.64
N ASP A 149 -9.38 7.99 9.89
CA ASP A 149 -8.73 8.89 10.86
C ASP A 149 -7.29 8.42 11.14
N LEU A 150 -7.07 7.11 11.31
CA LEU A 150 -5.73 6.52 11.49
C LEU A 150 -4.80 6.65 10.28
N ILE A 151 -5.36 6.77 9.07
CA ILE A 151 -4.59 6.95 7.83
C ILE A 151 -4.33 8.45 7.58
N GLY A 152 -5.26 9.33 7.98
CA GLY A 152 -5.23 10.76 7.73
C GLY A 152 -4.22 11.55 8.57
N THR A 153 -3.41 10.90 9.40
CA THR A 153 -2.54 11.53 10.38
C THR A 153 -1.11 11.83 9.90
N GLU A 154 -0.68 11.42 8.71
CA GLU A 154 0.72 11.62 8.31
C GLU A 154 1.05 13.05 7.86
N GLU A 155 0.10 13.81 7.30
CA GLU A 155 0.37 15.16 6.78
C GLU A 155 0.07 16.31 7.78
N GLU A 156 -0.68 16.06 8.86
CA GLU A 156 -1.10 17.11 9.83
C GLU A 156 -0.52 16.96 11.25
N MET A 157 0.19 15.87 11.58
CA MET A 157 0.59 15.57 12.97
C MET A 157 2.05 15.93 13.28
N VAL A 158 2.38 17.23 13.26
CA VAL A 158 3.47 17.72 14.11
C VAL A 158 2.89 17.91 15.52
N GLY A 159 2.94 16.86 16.34
CA GLY A 159 2.76 16.97 17.80
C GLY A 159 1.44 16.48 18.42
N GLN A 160 0.67 15.60 17.77
CA GLN A 160 -0.42 14.89 18.47
C GLN A 160 0.02 13.46 18.83
N GLU A 161 -0.40 13.03 20.02
CA GLU A 161 -0.15 11.69 20.58
C GLU A 161 -0.55 10.60 19.58
N GLU A 162 0.29 9.57 19.47
CA GLU A 162 0.05 8.37 18.67
C GLU A 162 -1.32 7.78 19.04
N THR A 163 -2.30 7.87 18.14
CA THR A 163 -3.65 7.35 18.39
C THR A 163 -3.59 5.83 18.45
N VAL A 164 -3.55 5.27 19.67
CA VAL A 164 -3.48 3.82 19.90
C VAL A 164 -4.84 3.17 19.62
N LEU A 165 -4.88 2.24 18.66
CA LEU A 165 -6.08 1.47 18.37
C LEU A 165 -6.26 0.33 19.39
N GLU A 166 -7.14 0.54 20.36
CA GLU A 166 -7.50 -0.51 21.33
C GLU A 166 -8.41 -1.58 20.71
N HIS A 167 -7.85 -2.76 20.46
CA HIS A 167 -8.59 -3.88 19.86
C HIS A 167 -9.38 -4.73 20.87
N LEU A 168 -8.98 -4.71 22.14
CA LEU A 168 -9.57 -5.44 23.25
C LEU A 168 -9.48 -4.56 24.51
N PRO A 169 -10.48 -4.58 25.40
CA PRO A 169 -10.34 -3.95 26.71
C PRO A 169 -9.19 -4.57 27.51
N GLU A 170 -8.45 -3.76 28.27
CA GLU A 170 -7.24 -4.19 29.01
C GLU A 170 -7.47 -5.43 29.87
N GLY A 171 -8.57 -5.49 30.63
CA GLY A 171 -8.88 -6.67 31.46
C GLY A 171 -9.07 -7.96 30.64
N ILE A 172 -9.66 -7.87 29.46
CA ILE A 172 -9.83 -9.02 28.55
C ILE A 172 -8.49 -9.41 27.91
N LEU A 173 -7.65 -8.42 27.56
CA LEU A 173 -6.31 -8.69 27.04
C LEU A 173 -5.47 -9.47 28.04
N GLN A 174 -5.49 -9.07 29.32
CA GLN A 174 -4.79 -9.78 30.39
C GLN A 174 -5.33 -11.21 30.58
N ASP A 175 -6.64 -11.40 30.53
CA ASP A 175 -7.25 -12.73 30.60
C ASP A 175 -6.82 -13.63 29.43
N VAL A 176 -6.83 -13.10 28.20
CA VAL A 176 -6.37 -13.81 27.00
C VAL A 176 -4.90 -14.19 27.08
N ILE A 177 -4.03 -13.28 27.54
CA ILE A 177 -2.59 -13.54 27.74
C ILE A 177 -2.40 -14.67 28.75
N ARG A 178 -3.06 -14.60 29.91
CA ARG A 178 -2.96 -15.61 30.97
C ARG A 178 -3.44 -16.98 30.52
N ILE A 179 -4.61 -17.04 29.85
CA ILE A 179 -5.12 -18.30 29.28
C ILE A 179 -4.15 -18.84 28.24
N SER A 180 -3.59 -17.99 27.37
CA SER A 180 -2.65 -18.42 26.33
C SER A 180 -1.37 -19.01 26.92
N ASN A 181 -0.77 -18.37 27.93
CA ASN A 181 0.42 -18.89 28.62
C ASN A 181 0.12 -20.24 29.29
N TRP A 182 -1.04 -20.35 29.95
CA TRP A 182 -1.46 -21.60 30.57
C TRP A 182 -1.66 -22.72 29.53
N LEU A 183 -2.27 -22.42 28.38
CA LEU A 183 -2.45 -23.41 27.30
C LEU A 183 -1.13 -23.81 26.64
N VAL A 184 -0.12 -22.93 26.57
CA VAL A 184 1.23 -23.30 26.10
C VAL A 184 1.86 -24.34 27.04
N GLU A 185 1.75 -24.12 28.35
CA GLU A 185 2.37 -24.98 29.35
C GLU A 185 1.63 -26.32 29.52
N TYR A 186 0.29 -26.30 29.51
CA TYR A 186 -0.54 -27.45 29.92
C TYR A 186 -1.47 -28.00 28.81
N GLY A 187 -1.63 -27.30 27.69
CA GLY A 187 -2.65 -27.58 26.67
C GLY A 187 -2.40 -28.80 25.78
N ARG A 188 -1.20 -29.42 25.86
CA ARG A 188 -0.71 -30.52 24.99
C ARG A 188 -0.64 -30.22 23.49
N ASN A 189 -1.39 -29.24 22.98
CA ASN A 189 -1.34 -28.78 21.60
C ASN A 189 -1.48 -27.24 21.51
N GLN A 190 -1.18 -26.68 20.33
CA GLN A 190 -1.23 -25.24 20.07
C GLN A 190 -2.46 -24.84 19.26
N ASP A 191 -3.55 -25.62 19.29
CA ASP A 191 -4.74 -25.38 18.45
C ASP A 191 -5.39 -24.03 18.72
N PHE A 192 -5.26 -23.50 19.94
CA PHE A 192 -5.76 -22.17 20.31
C PHE A 192 -5.09 -21.04 19.49
N MET A 193 -3.84 -21.21 19.04
CA MET A 193 -3.16 -20.25 18.17
C MET A 193 -3.82 -20.19 16.78
N ASN A 194 -4.24 -21.35 16.26
CA ASN A 194 -4.99 -21.41 15.01
C ASN A 194 -6.35 -20.70 15.14
N VAL A 195 -7.04 -20.90 16.27
CA VAL A 195 -8.30 -20.21 16.56
C VAL A 195 -8.10 -18.70 16.67
N TYR A 196 -7.07 -18.25 17.39
CA TYR A 196 -6.72 -16.83 17.49
C TYR A 196 -6.53 -16.20 16.10
N TYR A 197 -5.67 -16.81 15.28
CA TYR A 197 -5.40 -16.37 13.92
C TYR A 197 -6.68 -16.30 13.08
N GLN A 198 -7.53 -17.33 13.10
CA GLN A 198 -8.77 -17.38 12.32
C GLN A 198 -9.74 -16.26 12.70
N ILE A 199 -9.95 -16.03 14.00
CA ILE A 199 -10.84 -14.97 14.49
C ILE A 199 -10.28 -13.60 14.08
N ARG A 200 -9.02 -13.31 14.41
CA ARG A 200 -8.42 -12.00 14.12
C ARG A 200 -8.33 -11.71 12.63
N SER A 201 -7.99 -12.72 11.82
CA SER A 201 -7.98 -12.62 10.35
C SER A 201 -9.37 -12.30 9.80
N SER A 202 -10.43 -12.95 10.30
CA SER A 202 -11.81 -12.65 9.89
C SER A 202 -12.21 -11.21 10.22
N GLN A 203 -11.83 -10.71 11.40
CA GLN A 203 -12.16 -9.34 11.80
C GLN A 203 -11.37 -8.30 10.99
N LEU A 204 -10.10 -8.55 10.68
CA LEU A 204 -9.30 -7.70 9.79
C LEU A 204 -9.92 -7.63 8.39
N ASP A 205 -10.26 -8.78 7.80
CA ASP A 205 -10.89 -8.87 6.48
C ASP A 205 -12.24 -8.12 6.43
N ARG A 206 -13.07 -8.27 7.48
CA ARG A 206 -14.34 -7.52 7.62
C ARG A 206 -14.13 -6.02 7.75
N SER A 207 -13.10 -5.57 8.48
CA SER A 207 -12.79 -4.15 8.66
C SER A 207 -12.40 -3.50 7.33
N ILE A 208 -11.50 -4.16 6.58
CA ILE A 208 -11.05 -3.73 5.26
C ILE A 208 -12.21 -3.73 4.26
N LYS A 209 -13.03 -4.79 4.22
CA LYS A 209 -14.22 -4.84 3.36
C LYS A 209 -15.24 -3.76 3.70
N GLY A 210 -15.45 -3.50 4.99
CA GLY A 210 -16.31 -2.42 5.46
C GLY A 210 -15.83 -1.05 4.99
N LEU A 211 -14.52 -0.80 4.98
CA LEU A 211 -13.93 0.43 4.43
C LEU A 211 -14.21 0.57 2.94
N LYS A 212 -13.95 -0.49 2.16
CA LYS A 212 -14.24 -0.51 0.72
C LYS A 212 -15.71 -0.17 0.43
N ASP A 213 -16.64 -0.78 1.17
CA ASP A 213 -18.07 -0.53 0.99
C ASP A 213 -18.48 0.89 1.39
N HIS A 214 -17.90 1.43 2.45
CA HIS A 214 -18.11 2.81 2.86
C HIS A 214 -17.65 3.80 1.77
N LEU A 215 -16.46 3.59 1.22
CA LEU A 215 -15.91 4.40 0.12
C LEU A 215 -16.76 4.30 -1.15
N ARG A 216 -17.24 3.11 -1.51
CA ARG A 216 -18.14 2.91 -2.67
C ARG A 216 -19.48 3.64 -2.53
N LYS A 217 -20.08 3.63 -1.34
CA LYS A 217 -21.35 4.32 -1.06
C LYS A 217 -21.21 5.85 -1.14
N ASN A 218 -20.06 6.39 -0.75
CA ASN A 218 -19.81 7.83 -0.79
C ASN A 218 -19.38 8.34 -2.17
N SER A 219 -18.84 7.48 -3.04
CA SER A 219 -18.43 7.86 -4.40
C SER A 219 -19.58 7.92 -5.40
N SER A 220 -20.69 7.25 -5.11
CA SER A 220 -21.89 7.26 -5.97
C SER A 220 -22.70 8.56 -5.87
N SER A 221 -22.36 9.47 -4.95
CA SER A 221 -22.98 10.80 -4.85
C SER A 221 -22.24 11.90 -5.62
N SER A 222 -21.12 11.60 -6.28
CA SER A 222 -20.27 12.58 -6.97
C SER A 222 -19.97 12.17 -8.41
N GLY A 223 -21.03 12.04 -9.22
CA GLY A 223 -20.88 11.95 -10.67
C GLY A 223 -20.46 13.30 -11.24
N ILE A 224 -19.16 13.53 -11.42
CA ILE A 224 -18.66 14.62 -12.24
C ILE A 224 -18.35 14.04 -13.62
N THR A 225 -19.29 14.21 -14.54
CA THR A 225 -19.05 14.12 -15.97
C THR A 225 -18.25 15.36 -16.39
N TYR A 226 -17.00 15.17 -16.84
CA TYR A 226 -16.28 16.23 -17.51
C TYR A 226 -16.92 16.45 -18.90
N SER A 227 -17.61 17.57 -19.06
CA SER A 227 -17.97 18.15 -20.36
C SER A 227 -17.66 19.64 -20.31
N PRO A 228 -16.98 20.21 -21.33
CA PRO A 228 -16.51 21.58 -21.27
C PRO A 228 -17.49 22.51 -21.97
N ALA A 229 -18.40 23.19 -21.24
CA ALA A 229 -19.07 24.37 -21.81
C ALA A 229 -19.76 25.27 -20.76
N VAL A 230 -19.46 26.57 -20.88
CA VAL A 230 -20.23 27.76 -20.48
C VAL A 230 -20.31 28.12 -18.97
N GLN A 231 -19.56 29.17 -18.65
CA GLN A 231 -19.71 30.00 -17.46
C GLN A 231 -21.08 30.69 -17.43
N ASN A 232 -21.78 30.64 -16.29
CA ASN A 232 -22.64 31.76 -15.90
C ASN A 232 -22.80 31.87 -14.37
N LYS A 233 -22.64 33.10 -13.90
CA LYS A 233 -22.62 33.55 -12.50
C LYS A 233 -23.97 33.36 -11.80
N ARG A 234 -23.98 32.93 -10.53
CA ARG A 234 -25.01 33.34 -9.54
C ARG A 234 -24.61 33.06 -8.07
N LYS A 235 -24.53 34.18 -7.33
CA LYS A 235 -24.86 34.49 -5.91
C LYS A 235 -24.39 33.58 -4.76
N ASP A 236 -23.57 34.21 -3.91
CA ASP A 236 -23.10 33.77 -2.60
C ASP A 236 -24.21 33.61 -1.54
N THR A 237 -24.15 32.50 -0.80
CA THR A 237 -24.64 32.36 0.57
C THR A 237 -23.55 31.70 1.43
N PRO A 238 -23.34 32.14 2.69
CA PRO A 238 -22.21 31.69 3.48
C PRO A 238 -22.57 30.40 4.24
N THR A 239 -22.28 29.25 3.64
CA THR A 239 -22.21 27.98 4.38
C THR A 239 -20.76 27.54 4.47
N LYS A 240 -20.32 27.30 5.72
CA LYS A 240 -19.00 26.79 6.12
C LYS A 240 -18.42 25.84 5.07
N LYS A 241 -17.29 26.23 4.49
CA LYS A 241 -16.54 25.39 3.55
C LYS A 241 -16.15 24.09 4.26
N ALA A 242 -16.72 22.97 3.84
CA ALA A 242 -16.11 21.66 4.07
C ALA A 242 -14.78 21.61 3.29
N PRO A 243 -13.71 21.02 3.84
CA PRO A 243 -12.48 20.82 3.09
C PRO A 243 -12.80 19.99 1.84
N LYS A 244 -12.34 20.44 0.67
CA LYS A 244 -12.42 19.67 -0.58
C LYS A 244 -11.60 18.39 -0.40
N ARG A 245 -12.24 17.28 -0.05
CA ARG A 245 -11.59 15.97 -0.01
C ARG A 245 -11.46 15.44 -1.44
N PRO A 246 -10.32 14.88 -1.86
CA PRO A 246 -10.17 14.20 -3.15
C PRO A 246 -11.01 12.91 -3.20
N GLY A 247 -12.31 13.05 -3.43
CA GLY A 247 -13.24 11.94 -3.55
C GLY A 247 -13.20 11.35 -4.96
N GLN A 248 -12.32 10.35 -5.17
CA GLN A 248 -12.47 9.25 -6.14
C GLN A 248 -11.24 8.33 -6.13
N LEU A 249 -10.02 8.87 -5.94
CA LEU A 249 -8.78 8.07 -5.96
C LEU A 249 -8.62 7.13 -4.75
N TYR A 250 -8.98 7.58 -3.55
CA TYR A 250 -8.80 6.80 -2.30
C TYR A 250 -9.64 5.53 -2.22
N CYS A 251 -10.68 5.39 -3.05
CA CYS A 251 -11.54 4.21 -3.08
C CYS A 251 -10.82 2.95 -3.61
N PHE A 252 -9.73 3.14 -4.35
CA PHE A 252 -8.93 2.07 -4.95
C PHE A 252 -7.63 1.76 -4.19
N LEU A 253 -7.30 2.53 -3.14
CA LEU A 253 -5.94 2.64 -2.60
C LEU A 253 -5.67 1.93 -1.26
N HIS A 254 -6.64 1.21 -0.66
CA HIS A 254 -6.46 0.60 0.68
C HIS A 254 -6.54 -0.93 0.70
N PRO A 255 -5.86 -1.59 1.67
CA PRO A 255 -5.17 -2.85 1.46
C PRO A 255 -6.15 -3.93 1.05
N LEU A 256 -6.07 -4.35 -0.20
CA LEU A 256 -6.89 -5.43 -0.71
C LEU A 256 -6.57 -6.71 0.08
N PRO A 257 -7.56 -7.44 0.61
CA PRO A 257 -7.31 -8.78 1.07
C PRO A 257 -6.79 -9.57 -0.13
N MET A 258 -5.60 -10.17 0.02
CA MET A 258 -4.77 -10.82 -1.02
C MET A 258 -5.37 -12.09 -1.66
N LYS A 259 -6.70 -12.12 -1.81
CA LYS A 259 -7.51 -13.04 -2.62
C LYS A 259 -8.19 -12.32 -3.80
N SER A 260 -8.14 -10.99 -3.89
CA SER A 260 -8.80 -10.20 -4.96
C SER A 260 -7.89 -9.77 -6.11
N ASP A 261 -6.60 -10.14 -6.07
CA ASP A 261 -5.52 -9.58 -6.89
C ASP A 261 -5.77 -9.74 -8.41
N ASN A 262 -6.41 -10.84 -8.83
CA ASN A 262 -6.75 -11.04 -10.25
C ASN A 262 -8.08 -10.38 -10.66
N GLN A 263 -9.06 -10.23 -9.77
CA GLN A 263 -10.39 -9.74 -10.18
C GLN A 263 -10.43 -8.23 -10.42
N LEU A 264 -9.67 -7.44 -9.66
CA LEU A 264 -9.64 -5.98 -9.85
C LEU A 264 -8.80 -5.58 -11.06
N LEU A 265 -7.62 -6.20 -11.23
CA LEU A 265 -6.79 -6.08 -12.44
C LEU A 265 -7.57 -6.53 -13.66
N MET A 266 -8.23 -7.70 -13.61
CA MET A 266 -9.07 -8.15 -14.72
C MET A 266 -10.28 -7.24 -14.94
N HIS A 267 -10.92 -6.67 -13.92
CA HIS A 267 -12.02 -5.73 -14.12
C HIS A 267 -11.54 -4.45 -14.83
N ILE A 268 -10.42 -3.88 -14.38
CA ILE A 268 -9.83 -2.69 -15.02
C ILE A 268 -9.44 -3.04 -16.47
N ILE A 269 -8.66 -4.10 -16.69
CA ILE A 269 -8.22 -4.57 -18.02
C ILE A 269 -9.40 -4.92 -18.95
N THR A 270 -10.45 -5.57 -18.43
CA THR A 270 -11.61 -6.00 -19.23
C THR A 270 -12.47 -4.80 -19.61
N GLU A 271 -12.63 -3.83 -18.72
CA GLU A 271 -13.36 -2.59 -19.01
C GLU A 271 -12.62 -1.71 -20.04
N HIS A 272 -11.28 -1.73 -19.97
CA HIS A 272 -10.38 -1.08 -20.94
C HIS A 272 -10.49 -1.59 -22.37
N HIS A 273 -10.44 -2.93 -22.54
CA HIS A 273 -10.49 -3.55 -23.86
C HIS A 273 -11.84 -3.29 -24.56
N GLN A 274 -12.91 -3.13 -23.79
CA GLN A 274 -14.26 -2.95 -24.34
C GLN A 274 -14.58 -1.50 -24.73
N LYS A 275 -13.98 -0.48 -24.08
CA LYS A 275 -14.40 0.92 -24.25
C LYS A 275 -13.49 1.80 -25.12
N LYS A 276 -12.26 1.37 -25.46
CA LYS A 276 -11.26 2.19 -26.19
C LYS A 276 -11.01 3.59 -25.56
N THR A 277 -11.37 3.77 -24.29
CA THR A 277 -11.11 4.99 -23.53
C THR A 277 -9.87 4.75 -22.69
N PHE A 278 -8.82 5.53 -22.94
CA PHE A 278 -7.55 5.44 -22.21
C PHE A 278 -7.62 6.14 -20.83
N ASP A 279 -8.78 6.69 -20.46
CA ASP A 279 -9.02 7.32 -19.16
C ASP A 279 -8.77 6.39 -17.97
N SER A 280 -9.07 5.10 -18.11
CA SER A 280 -8.79 4.12 -17.06
C SER A 280 -7.29 3.81 -16.92
N LEU A 281 -6.45 4.14 -17.92
CA LEU A 281 -5.00 3.91 -17.89
C LEU A 281 -4.37 4.95 -16.98
N ILE A 282 -4.88 6.18 -17.08
CA ILE A 282 -4.50 7.28 -16.20
C ILE A 282 -4.81 6.93 -14.73
N GLN A 283 -5.89 6.18 -14.45
CA GLN A 283 -6.24 5.76 -13.09
C GLN A 283 -5.28 4.74 -12.48
N ILE A 284 -4.49 4.02 -13.29
CA ILE A 284 -3.52 3.03 -12.80
C ILE A 284 -2.29 3.71 -12.18
N PHE A 285 -1.84 4.85 -12.72
CA PHE A 285 -0.61 5.49 -12.25
C PHE A 285 -0.64 5.90 -10.77
N PRO A 286 -1.70 6.55 -10.25
CA PRO A 286 -1.78 6.85 -8.82
C PRO A 286 -1.75 5.61 -7.93
N ILE A 287 -2.40 4.52 -8.36
CA ILE A 287 -2.43 3.25 -7.63
C ILE A 287 -1.01 2.66 -7.58
N LEU A 288 -0.35 2.55 -8.73
CA LEU A 288 1.02 2.03 -8.80
C LEU A 288 1.99 2.86 -7.96
N ARG A 289 1.88 4.19 -8.02
CA ARG A 289 2.69 5.10 -7.21
C ARG A 289 2.52 4.82 -5.72
N HIS A 290 1.28 4.72 -5.24
CA HIS A 290 1.01 4.46 -3.82
C HIS A 290 1.50 3.07 -3.37
N LEU A 291 1.30 2.02 -4.19
CA LEU A 291 1.80 0.68 -3.88
C LEU A 291 3.33 0.66 -3.74
N LYS A 292 4.05 1.39 -4.62
CA LYS A 292 5.50 1.53 -4.51
C LYS A 292 5.93 2.32 -3.27
N LEU A 293 5.23 3.39 -2.93
CA LEU A 293 5.52 4.20 -1.73
C LEU A 293 5.28 3.42 -0.43
N THR A 294 4.22 2.60 -0.39
CA THR A 294 3.84 1.80 0.80
C THR A 294 4.69 0.54 0.96
N LYS A 295 5.42 0.13 -0.09
CA LYS A 295 6.19 -1.12 -0.11
C LYS A 295 7.18 -1.27 1.07
N PRO A 296 7.99 -0.27 1.45
CA PRO A 296 8.94 -0.42 2.56
C PRO A 296 8.26 -0.73 3.90
N GLU A 297 7.11 -0.10 4.18
CA GLU A 297 6.32 -0.37 5.37
C GLU A 297 5.68 -1.75 5.33
N PHE A 298 5.18 -2.14 4.16
CA PHE A 298 4.65 -3.48 3.94
C PHE A 298 5.72 -4.56 4.18
N ASP A 299 6.94 -4.33 3.70
CA ASP A 299 8.07 -5.23 3.91
C ASP A 299 8.47 -5.31 5.40
N LYS A 300 8.40 -4.18 6.13
CA LYS A 300 8.65 -4.11 7.57
C LYS A 300 7.60 -4.90 8.38
N VAL A 301 6.31 -4.70 8.08
CA VAL A 301 5.21 -5.40 8.77
C VAL A 301 5.23 -6.91 8.50
N LEU A 302 5.63 -7.33 7.30
CA LEU A 302 5.74 -8.74 6.93
C LEU A 302 7.10 -9.37 7.24
N GLN A 303 7.96 -8.70 8.01
CA GLN A 303 9.22 -9.30 8.44
C GLN A 303 8.94 -10.58 9.24
N GLY A 304 9.66 -11.67 8.93
CA GLY A 304 9.45 -12.97 9.56
C GLY A 304 8.37 -13.88 8.93
N THR A 305 7.53 -13.39 8.01
CA THR A 305 6.54 -14.27 7.33
C THR A 305 7.18 -15.15 6.25
N ALA A 306 6.42 -16.10 5.68
CA ALA A 306 6.85 -16.89 4.53
C ALA A 306 7.13 -16.01 3.29
N ALA A 307 8.10 -16.41 2.47
CA ALA A 307 8.45 -15.69 1.24
C ALA A 307 7.27 -15.57 0.26
N SER A 308 6.42 -16.59 0.19
CA SER A 308 5.18 -16.59 -0.61
C SER A 308 4.18 -15.51 -0.18
N THR A 309 4.29 -14.98 1.05
CA THR A 309 3.46 -13.86 1.54
C THR A 309 4.12 -12.53 1.22
N LYS A 310 5.42 -12.38 1.48
CA LYS A 310 6.18 -11.15 1.19
C LYS A 310 6.19 -10.80 -0.30
N ASN A 311 6.23 -11.82 -1.16
CA ASN A 311 6.31 -11.62 -2.61
C ASN A 311 4.98 -11.21 -3.26
N LYS A 312 3.84 -11.25 -2.54
CA LYS A 312 2.53 -10.91 -3.12
C LYS A 312 2.43 -9.46 -3.59
N LEU A 313 2.88 -8.49 -2.78
CA LEU A 313 2.86 -7.08 -3.16
C LEU A 313 3.83 -6.79 -4.33
N PRO A 314 5.10 -7.23 -4.30
CA PRO A 314 5.98 -7.16 -5.46
C PRO A 314 5.38 -7.76 -6.74
N SER A 315 4.80 -8.96 -6.66
CA SER A 315 4.15 -9.59 -7.82
C SER A 315 2.96 -8.79 -8.35
N LEU A 316 2.16 -8.17 -7.47
CA LEU A 316 1.08 -7.27 -7.87
C LEU A 316 1.63 -6.01 -8.57
N ILE A 317 2.68 -5.39 -8.03
CA ILE A 317 3.34 -4.23 -8.64
C ILE A 317 3.83 -4.59 -10.05
N THR A 318 4.57 -5.70 -10.21
CA THR A 318 5.05 -6.17 -11.52
C THR A 318 3.88 -6.44 -12.47
N SER A 319 2.80 -7.05 -12.00
CA SER A 319 1.61 -7.32 -12.83
C SER A 319 0.94 -6.03 -13.32
N ILE A 320 0.81 -5.02 -12.45
CA ILE A 320 0.27 -3.70 -12.80
C ILE A 320 1.21 -2.99 -13.79
N GLU A 321 2.52 -3.06 -13.58
CA GLU A 321 3.50 -2.47 -14.49
C GLU A 321 3.46 -3.09 -15.89
N THR A 322 3.49 -4.43 -15.97
CA THR A 322 3.41 -5.13 -17.26
C THR A 322 2.09 -4.83 -17.99
N THR A 323 0.98 -4.80 -17.25
CA THR A 323 -0.32 -4.46 -17.82
C THR A 323 -0.36 -3.01 -18.30
N GLY A 324 0.12 -2.06 -17.48
CA GLY A 324 0.12 -0.65 -17.81
C GLY A 324 1.04 -0.33 -18.99
N ALA A 325 2.22 -0.95 -19.05
CA ALA A 325 3.14 -0.81 -20.18
C ALA A 325 2.54 -1.38 -21.47
N LYS A 326 1.87 -2.55 -21.40
CA LYS A 326 1.12 -3.09 -22.52
C LYS A 326 0.01 -2.14 -22.98
N ALA A 327 -0.73 -1.53 -22.06
CA ALA A 327 -1.77 -0.57 -22.40
C ALA A 327 -1.23 0.72 -23.04
N LEU A 328 -0.04 1.17 -22.63
CA LEU A 328 0.69 2.27 -23.30
C LEU A 328 1.07 1.90 -24.74
N GLU A 329 1.53 0.68 -24.96
CA GLU A 329 1.86 0.15 -26.29
C GLU A 329 0.60 -0.01 -27.16
N ASP A 330 -0.47 -0.60 -26.63
CA ASP A 330 -1.76 -0.72 -27.31
C ASP A 330 -2.33 0.66 -27.70
N PHE A 331 -2.11 1.70 -26.87
CA PHE A 331 -2.44 3.08 -27.23
C PHE A 331 -1.66 3.56 -28.46
N ALA A 332 -0.33 3.41 -28.45
CA ALA A 332 0.51 3.84 -29.56
C ALA A 332 0.15 3.10 -30.86
N ASP A 333 -0.18 1.82 -30.77
CA ASP A 333 -0.65 1.01 -31.90
C ASP A 333 -2.06 1.39 -32.35
N SER A 334 -2.95 1.80 -31.44
CA SER A 334 -4.28 2.27 -31.81
C SER A 334 -4.23 3.52 -32.71
N ILE A 335 -3.28 4.43 -32.46
CA ILE A 335 -3.04 5.60 -33.30
C ILE A 335 -2.48 5.18 -34.67
N LYS A 336 -1.49 4.28 -34.66
CA LYS A 336 -0.86 3.76 -35.89
C LYS A 336 -1.87 3.03 -36.79
N ASN A 337 -2.82 2.33 -36.20
CA ASN A 337 -3.80 1.50 -36.90
C ASN A 337 -5.18 2.18 -37.03
N ASP A 338 -5.29 3.48 -36.72
CA ASP A 338 -6.53 4.22 -36.87
C ASP A 338 -7.06 4.12 -38.33
N PRO A 339 -8.35 3.81 -38.55
CA PRO A 339 -8.87 3.46 -39.86
C PRO A 339 -8.94 4.67 -40.80
N ASP A 340 -8.46 4.48 -42.03
CA ASP A 340 -8.50 5.50 -43.08
C ASP A 340 -9.85 5.47 -43.82
N LYS A 341 -10.92 5.80 -43.09
CA LYS A 341 -12.29 5.91 -43.64
C LYS A 341 -12.60 7.35 -44.02
N GLU A 342 -13.07 7.54 -45.24
CA GLU A 342 -13.48 8.85 -45.77
C GLU A 342 -14.59 9.50 -44.93
N THR A 343 -15.48 8.71 -44.34
CA THR A 343 -16.54 9.19 -43.43
C THR A 343 -16.01 9.88 -42.18
N ASN A 344 -14.77 9.58 -41.79
CA ASN A 344 -14.12 10.14 -40.60
C ASN A 344 -13.16 11.29 -40.95
N MET A 345 -13.03 11.64 -42.22
CA MET A 345 -12.17 12.73 -42.67
C MET A 345 -12.90 14.07 -42.57
N SER A 346 -12.18 15.10 -42.11
CA SER A 346 -12.77 16.44 -42.04
C SER A 346 -12.92 17.04 -43.43
N LYS A 347 -14.13 17.42 -43.80
CA LYS A 347 -14.42 18.01 -45.13
C LYS A 347 -13.78 19.39 -45.33
N ASP A 348 -13.47 20.09 -44.25
CA ASP A 348 -12.89 21.44 -44.26
C ASP A 348 -11.38 21.45 -43.97
N GLY A 349 -10.75 20.29 -43.74
CA GLY A 349 -9.34 20.18 -43.39
C GLY A 349 -8.99 20.66 -41.98
N THR A 350 -9.94 20.77 -41.05
CA THR A 350 -9.65 21.13 -39.65
C THR A 350 -8.83 20.07 -38.89
N VAL A 351 -8.52 20.35 -37.62
CA VAL A 351 -7.81 19.41 -36.73
C VAL A 351 -8.63 18.13 -36.55
N HIS A 352 -7.97 16.97 -36.69
CA HIS A 352 -8.60 15.67 -36.55
C HIS A 352 -8.75 15.28 -35.08
N GLU A 353 -9.83 14.57 -34.72
CA GLU A 353 -10.09 14.14 -33.35
C GLU A 353 -8.96 13.25 -32.78
N LEU A 354 -8.42 12.35 -33.62
CA LEU A 354 -7.22 11.55 -33.30
C LEU A 354 -6.07 12.41 -32.77
N THR A 355 -5.84 13.60 -33.35
CA THR A 355 -4.78 14.52 -32.92
C THR A 355 -5.07 15.13 -31.56
N SER A 356 -6.30 15.61 -31.33
CA SER A 356 -6.67 16.16 -30.02
C SER A 356 -6.63 15.09 -28.92
N ASN A 357 -7.11 13.88 -29.20
CA ASN A 357 -7.14 12.78 -28.23
C ASN A 357 -5.72 12.30 -27.90
N ALA A 358 -4.85 12.18 -28.90
CA ALA A 358 -3.45 11.81 -28.68
C ALA A 358 -2.71 12.82 -27.81
N ILE A 359 -2.87 14.11 -28.11
CA ILE A 359 -2.24 15.19 -27.33
C ILE A 359 -2.80 15.24 -25.91
N LEU A 360 -4.12 15.10 -25.72
CA LEU A 360 -4.74 15.10 -24.40
C LEU A 360 -4.18 13.97 -23.52
N PHE A 361 -4.06 12.76 -24.07
CA PHE A 361 -3.48 11.63 -23.36
C PHE A 361 -2.03 11.88 -22.96
N LEU A 362 -1.19 12.38 -23.88
CA LEU A 362 0.20 12.72 -23.59
C LEU A 362 0.31 13.81 -22.51
N GLN A 363 -0.60 14.79 -22.49
CA GLN A 363 -0.67 15.81 -21.45
C GLN A 363 -1.05 15.22 -20.08
N GLN A 364 -1.97 14.26 -20.03
CA GLN A 364 -2.32 13.56 -18.78
C GLN A 364 -1.15 12.73 -18.22
N LEU A 365 -0.30 12.18 -19.08
CA LEU A 365 0.90 11.46 -18.64
C LEU A 365 1.93 12.35 -17.92
N LEU A 366 1.90 13.68 -18.13
CA LEU A 366 2.85 14.59 -17.49
C LEU A 366 2.77 14.61 -15.96
N GLU A 367 1.59 14.33 -15.39
CA GLU A 367 1.43 14.25 -13.93
C GLU A 367 2.14 13.01 -13.34
N PHE A 368 2.41 12.01 -14.17
CA PHE A 368 2.89 10.69 -13.77
C PHE A 368 4.23 10.32 -14.39
N GLN A 369 5.05 11.30 -14.80
CA GLN A 369 6.30 11.08 -15.53
C GLN A 369 7.20 9.99 -14.91
N GLU A 370 7.52 10.10 -13.61
CA GLU A 370 8.37 9.12 -12.94
C GLU A 370 7.71 7.73 -12.87
N THR A 371 6.41 7.68 -12.64
CA THR A 371 5.68 6.40 -12.54
C THR A 371 5.55 5.72 -13.90
N ALA A 372 5.27 6.48 -14.95
CA ALA A 372 5.19 6.00 -16.33
C ALA A 372 6.56 5.59 -16.88
N GLY A 373 7.60 6.39 -16.63
CA GLY A 373 8.98 6.06 -16.99
C GLY A 373 9.46 4.78 -16.32
N ALA A 374 9.23 4.63 -15.00
CA ALA A 374 9.57 3.40 -14.28
C ALA A 374 8.77 2.18 -14.74
N MET A 375 7.50 2.36 -15.11
CA MET A 375 6.65 1.30 -15.67
C MET A 375 7.17 0.81 -17.03
N LEU A 376 7.59 1.73 -17.91
CA LEU A 376 8.23 1.37 -19.18
C LEU A 376 9.60 0.70 -18.95
N ALA A 377 10.38 1.20 -17.98
CA ALA A 377 11.67 0.65 -17.62
C ALA A 377 11.58 -0.80 -17.12
N SER A 378 10.54 -1.17 -16.36
CA SER A 378 10.41 -2.52 -15.85
C SER A 378 10.17 -3.59 -16.93
N GLN A 379 9.68 -3.18 -18.11
CA GLN A 379 9.57 -4.09 -19.26
C GLN A 379 10.90 -4.27 -20.00
N VAL A 380 11.72 -3.22 -20.05
CA VAL A 380 13.04 -3.26 -20.70
C VAL A 380 14.08 -3.97 -19.83
N LEU A 381 13.99 -3.77 -18.52
CA LEU A 381 14.88 -4.36 -17.51
C LEU A 381 14.46 -5.77 -17.08
N GLY A 382 13.32 -6.27 -17.59
CA GLY A 382 12.67 -7.51 -17.18
C GLY A 382 13.44 -8.80 -17.40
N ASP A 383 14.50 -8.80 -18.23
CA ASP A 383 15.28 -10.01 -18.56
C ASP A 383 16.81 -9.82 -18.49
N THR A 384 17.33 -8.68 -18.01
CA THR A 384 18.79 -8.43 -18.05
C THR A 384 19.25 -7.52 -16.92
N TYR A 385 19.59 -8.10 -15.77
CA TYR A 385 20.51 -7.40 -14.87
C TYR A 385 21.91 -7.39 -15.51
N ASN A 386 22.30 -6.23 -16.02
CA ASN A 386 23.64 -5.64 -15.96
C ASN A 386 23.57 -4.34 -16.78
N ILE A 387 23.19 -3.23 -16.14
CA ILE A 387 23.57 -1.93 -16.68
C ILE A 387 25.11 -1.94 -16.71
N PRO A 388 25.77 -1.80 -17.86
CA PRO A 388 27.21 -1.63 -17.89
C PRO A 388 27.47 -0.33 -17.13
N ILE A 389 28.04 -0.44 -15.93
CA ILE A 389 28.68 0.70 -15.29
C ILE A 389 29.86 1.02 -16.21
N ASP A 390 29.72 2.02 -17.08
CA ASP A 390 30.91 2.60 -17.72
C ASP A 390 31.73 3.22 -16.58
N PRO A 391 32.94 2.71 -16.27
CA PRO A 391 33.74 3.19 -15.14
C PRO A 391 34.21 4.65 -15.31
N ARG A 392 33.85 5.33 -16.41
CA ARG A 392 34.29 6.68 -16.75
C ARG A 392 33.33 7.80 -16.36
N GLU A 393 32.11 7.52 -15.91
CA GLU A 393 31.13 8.54 -15.49
C GLU A 393 30.86 8.52 -13.97
N THR A 394 31.91 8.69 -13.17
CA THR A 394 31.90 8.61 -11.69
C THR A 394 31.33 9.86 -10.99
N SER A 395 30.28 10.50 -11.55
CA SER A 395 29.69 11.72 -10.95
C SER A 395 28.22 11.62 -10.54
N PHE A 396 27.50 10.57 -10.95
CA PHE A 396 26.08 10.43 -10.62
C PHE A 396 25.81 9.23 -9.69
N THR A 397 24.92 9.42 -8.72
CA THR A 397 24.46 8.33 -7.85
C THR A 397 23.59 7.35 -8.65
N ALA A 398 23.53 6.08 -8.22
CA ALA A 398 22.69 5.06 -8.88
C ALA A 398 21.20 5.47 -8.99
N SER A 399 20.70 6.26 -8.03
CA SER A 399 19.35 6.83 -8.05
C SER A 399 19.16 7.88 -9.14
N SER A 400 20.17 8.73 -9.39
CA SER A 400 20.14 9.75 -10.44
C SER A 400 20.12 9.11 -11.82
N TYR A 401 20.98 8.11 -12.05
CA TYR A 401 20.99 7.35 -13.31
C TYR A 401 19.67 6.66 -13.60
N SER A 402 19.03 6.04 -12.60
CA SER A 402 17.73 5.38 -12.78
C SER A 402 16.63 6.36 -13.18
N SER A 403 16.59 7.56 -12.59
CA SER A 403 15.58 8.57 -12.94
C SER A 403 15.82 9.15 -14.33
N GLU A 404 17.08 9.37 -14.73
CA GLU A 404 17.38 9.81 -16.10
C GLU A 404 17.06 8.76 -17.15
N PHE A 405 17.32 7.48 -16.86
CA PHE A 405 16.94 6.37 -17.72
C PHE A 405 15.42 6.28 -17.90
N ASN A 406 14.66 6.36 -16.79
CA ASN A 406 13.18 6.38 -16.82
C ASN A 406 12.65 7.56 -17.66
N ARG A 407 13.24 8.75 -17.48
CA ARG A 407 12.91 9.96 -18.26
C ARG A 407 13.17 9.76 -19.75
N HIS A 408 14.27 9.11 -20.11
CA HIS A 408 14.64 8.85 -21.51
C HIS A 408 13.68 7.85 -22.18
N LEU A 409 13.26 6.80 -21.46
CA LEU A 409 12.27 5.85 -21.96
C LEU A 409 10.90 6.50 -22.16
N LEU A 410 10.47 7.35 -21.21
CA LEU A 410 9.24 8.11 -21.37
C LEU A 410 9.30 9.04 -22.59
N SER A 411 10.40 9.77 -22.76
CA SER A 411 10.62 10.59 -23.97
C SER A 411 10.54 9.77 -25.24
N THR A 412 11.17 8.59 -25.26
CA THR A 412 11.14 7.67 -26.41
C THR A 412 9.72 7.25 -26.75
N TYR A 413 8.93 6.90 -25.72
CA TYR A 413 7.52 6.55 -25.89
C TYR A 413 6.69 7.73 -26.44
N ILE A 414 6.85 8.94 -25.89
CA ILE A 414 6.14 10.13 -26.36
C ILE A 414 6.49 10.40 -27.83
N CYS A 415 7.76 10.34 -28.20
CA CYS A 415 8.20 10.51 -29.59
C CYS A 415 7.64 9.44 -30.52
N LYS A 416 7.52 8.18 -30.06
CA LYS A 416 6.87 7.09 -30.81
C LYS A 416 5.39 7.40 -31.07
N VAL A 417 4.65 7.85 -30.06
CA VAL A 417 3.23 8.26 -30.21
C VAL A 417 3.10 9.40 -31.22
N LEU A 418 3.91 10.45 -31.09
CA LEU A 418 3.89 11.59 -32.01
C LEU A 418 4.27 11.20 -33.43
N GLY A 419 5.27 10.33 -33.60
CA GLY A 419 5.67 9.81 -34.91
C GLY A 419 4.58 8.94 -35.56
N ASN A 420 3.94 8.06 -34.78
CA ASN A 420 2.79 7.27 -35.24
C ASN A 420 1.64 8.19 -35.68
N LEU A 421 1.35 9.23 -34.90
CA LEU A 421 0.33 10.22 -35.23
C LEU A 421 0.68 10.96 -36.53
N GLN A 422 1.93 11.42 -36.69
CA GLN A 422 2.37 12.11 -37.90
C GLN A 422 2.24 11.22 -39.15
N LEU A 423 2.70 9.97 -39.09
CA LEU A 423 2.57 9.01 -40.19
C LEU A 423 1.10 8.73 -40.54
N LYS A 424 0.25 8.61 -39.52
CA LYS A 424 -1.20 8.40 -39.72
C LYS A 424 -1.86 9.61 -40.36
N LEU A 425 -1.54 10.83 -39.90
CA LEU A 425 -2.05 12.07 -40.50
C LEU A 425 -1.60 12.20 -41.97
N LEU A 426 -0.38 11.81 -42.30
CA LEU A 426 0.10 11.75 -43.68
C LEU A 426 -0.73 10.77 -44.52
N SER A 427 -1.04 9.57 -44.02
CA SER A 427 -1.94 8.62 -44.70
C SER A 427 -3.32 9.25 -44.96
N LYS A 428 -3.92 9.83 -43.92
CA LYS A 428 -5.23 10.48 -43.98
C LYS A 428 -5.28 11.67 -44.94
N SER A 429 -4.23 12.48 -45.00
CA SER A 429 -4.17 13.63 -45.90
C SER A 429 -4.33 13.26 -47.38
N LYS A 430 -3.90 12.05 -47.77
CA LYS A 430 -4.00 11.53 -49.15
C LYS A 430 -5.41 11.08 -49.52
N MET A 431 -6.34 11.01 -48.56
CA MET A 431 -7.75 10.69 -48.79
C MET A 431 -8.54 11.90 -49.28
N HIS A 432 -7.98 13.11 -49.19
CA HIS A 432 -8.58 14.29 -49.80
C HIS A 432 -8.30 14.29 -51.32
N GLU A 433 -9.34 14.51 -52.12
CA GLU A 433 -9.22 14.64 -53.57
C GLU A 433 -8.32 15.83 -53.97
N ASP A 434 -8.47 16.96 -53.27
CA ASP A 434 -7.67 18.16 -53.49
C ASP A 434 -6.38 18.11 -52.64
N LEU A 435 -5.23 18.10 -53.31
CA LEU A 435 -3.91 18.11 -52.66
C LEU A 435 -3.70 19.32 -51.73
N ALA A 436 -4.26 20.48 -52.07
CA ALA A 436 -4.15 21.67 -51.23
C ALA A 436 -5.05 21.60 -50.00
N LEU A 437 -6.19 20.90 -50.06
CA LEU A 437 -6.97 20.58 -48.86
C LEU A 437 -6.21 19.62 -47.95
N GLY A 438 -5.57 18.59 -48.51
CA GLY A 438 -4.67 17.69 -47.77
C GLY A 438 -3.53 18.43 -47.08
N ALA A 439 -2.96 19.45 -47.74
CA ALA A 439 -1.92 20.30 -47.17
C ALA A 439 -2.46 21.19 -46.02
N ILE A 440 -3.65 21.80 -46.16
CA ILE A 440 -4.30 22.56 -45.08
C ILE A 440 -4.60 21.65 -43.87
N PHE A 441 -5.07 20.42 -44.12
CA PHE A 441 -5.28 19.42 -43.09
C PHE A 441 -3.99 19.14 -42.29
N LEU A 442 -2.89 18.83 -42.97
CA LEU A 442 -1.61 18.59 -42.31
C LEU A 442 -1.10 19.85 -41.57
N HIS A 443 -1.21 21.03 -42.20
CA HIS A 443 -0.86 22.30 -41.59
C HIS A 443 -1.58 22.51 -40.24
N ASN A 444 -2.90 22.34 -40.22
CA ASN A 444 -3.71 22.54 -39.03
C ASN A 444 -3.33 21.57 -37.91
N ASN A 445 -3.15 20.28 -38.23
CA ASN A 445 -2.80 19.26 -37.24
C ASN A 445 -1.37 19.45 -36.71
N TYR A 446 -0.39 19.74 -37.56
CA TYR A 446 0.99 20.01 -37.11
C TYR A 446 1.09 21.28 -36.28
N ASN A 447 0.38 22.35 -36.66
CA ASN A 447 0.33 23.57 -35.85
C ASN A 447 -0.34 23.29 -34.49
N TYR A 448 -1.41 22.49 -34.45
CA TYR A 448 -2.05 22.10 -33.18
C TYR A 448 -1.09 21.30 -32.28
N ILE A 449 -0.38 20.32 -32.84
CA ILE A 449 0.63 19.53 -32.12
C ILE A 449 1.72 20.45 -31.56
N LEU A 450 2.34 21.28 -32.41
CA LEU A 450 3.40 22.22 -32.00
C LEU A 450 2.93 23.16 -30.88
N LYS A 451 1.76 23.78 -31.05
CA LYS A 451 1.20 24.70 -30.04
C LYS A 451 0.87 23.99 -28.73
N SER A 452 0.51 22.71 -28.79
CA SER A 452 0.23 21.93 -27.58
C SER A 452 1.52 21.52 -26.86
N LEU A 453 2.56 21.15 -27.62
CA LEU A 453 3.91 20.92 -27.10
C LEU A 453 4.44 22.18 -26.41
N GLU A 454 4.37 23.35 -27.06
CA GLU A 454 4.85 24.63 -26.52
C GLU A 454 4.13 25.07 -25.24
N LYS A 455 2.86 24.69 -25.06
CA LYS A 455 2.04 25.05 -23.90
C LYS A 455 2.26 24.15 -22.68
N SER A 456 3.05 23.09 -22.81
CA SER A 456 3.20 22.05 -21.79
C SER A 456 4.66 21.61 -21.64
N GLU A 457 4.95 20.83 -20.60
CA GLU A 457 6.30 20.27 -20.40
C GLU A 457 6.65 19.17 -21.42
N LEU A 458 5.71 18.77 -22.28
CA LEU A 458 5.96 17.82 -23.37
C LEU A 458 7.11 18.25 -24.28
N MET A 459 7.26 19.56 -24.54
CA MET A 459 8.39 20.06 -25.34
C MET A 459 9.74 19.70 -24.72
N GLN A 460 9.87 19.80 -23.40
CA GLN A 460 11.10 19.49 -22.69
C GLN A 460 11.36 17.98 -22.70
N LEU A 461 10.32 17.17 -22.48
CA LEU A 461 10.43 15.72 -22.56
C LEU A 461 10.85 15.27 -23.95
N VAL A 462 10.15 15.68 -25.01
CA VAL A 462 10.50 15.33 -26.40
C VAL A 462 11.94 15.75 -26.74
N SER A 463 12.42 16.87 -26.17
CA SER A 463 13.78 17.35 -26.38
C SER A 463 14.87 16.44 -25.78
N VAL A 464 14.51 15.48 -24.91
CA VAL A 464 15.43 14.49 -24.36
C VAL A 464 15.91 13.51 -25.44
N THR A 465 15.05 13.12 -26.39
CA THR A 465 15.40 12.18 -27.46
C THR A 465 15.49 12.84 -28.84
N GLN A 466 14.75 13.92 -29.09
CA GLN A 466 14.71 14.61 -30.38
C GLN A 466 15.32 16.00 -30.26
N LYS A 467 16.29 16.34 -31.12
CA LYS A 467 16.89 17.68 -31.13
C LYS A 467 15.96 18.68 -31.84
N HIS A 468 15.74 19.83 -31.21
CA HIS A 468 14.96 20.95 -31.75
C HIS A 468 13.59 20.58 -32.33
N PRO A 469 12.72 19.87 -31.58
CA PRO A 469 11.42 19.40 -32.09
C PRO A 469 10.53 20.54 -32.59
N GLY A 470 10.58 21.72 -31.95
CA GLY A 470 9.84 22.90 -32.38
C GLY A 470 10.20 23.35 -33.81
N SER A 471 11.51 23.40 -34.13
CA SER A 471 11.98 23.77 -35.46
C SER A 471 11.55 22.77 -36.53
N LEU A 472 11.55 21.48 -36.19
CA LEU A 472 11.14 20.41 -37.12
C LEU A 472 9.65 20.49 -37.47
N TYR A 473 8.78 20.69 -36.48
CA TYR A 473 7.36 20.93 -36.75
C TYR A 473 7.13 22.23 -37.54
N GLN A 474 7.88 23.29 -37.24
CA GLN A 474 7.79 24.56 -37.96
C GLN A 474 8.16 24.40 -39.44
N GLU A 475 9.20 23.62 -39.75
CA GLU A 475 9.58 23.29 -41.13
C GLU A 475 8.46 22.52 -41.85
N HIS A 476 7.90 21.49 -41.21
CA HIS A 476 6.79 20.74 -41.79
C HIS A 476 5.56 21.63 -42.05
N ILE A 477 5.22 22.51 -41.11
CA ILE A 477 4.12 23.47 -41.25
C ILE A 477 4.36 24.38 -42.47
N GLU A 478 5.59 24.86 -42.66
CA GLU A 478 5.93 25.73 -43.78
C GLU A 478 5.89 24.99 -45.13
N GLN A 479 6.37 23.74 -45.17
CA GLN A 479 6.25 22.87 -46.35
C GLN A 479 4.78 22.67 -46.78
N GLN A 480 3.88 22.51 -45.81
CA GLN A 480 2.44 22.39 -46.11
C GLN A 480 1.85 23.70 -46.63
N ILE A 481 2.27 24.85 -46.11
CA ILE A 481 1.85 26.16 -46.64
C ILE A 481 2.28 26.33 -48.09
N GLN A 482 3.54 25.97 -48.42
CA GLN A 482 4.03 26.02 -49.79
C GLN A 482 3.23 25.09 -50.73
N THR A 483 2.85 23.90 -50.24
CA THR A 483 2.03 22.95 -51.01
C THR A 483 0.63 23.50 -51.26
N TYR A 484 0.01 24.13 -50.24
CA TYR A 484 -1.26 24.85 -50.41
C TYR A 484 -1.12 25.99 -51.43
N GLN A 485 -0.08 26.82 -51.35
CA GLN A 485 0.15 27.96 -52.25
C GLN A 485 0.28 27.53 -53.72
N ARG A 486 0.77 26.32 -54.02
CA ARG A 486 0.82 25.79 -55.40
C ARG A 486 -0.55 25.68 -56.06
N SER A 487 -1.64 25.55 -55.28
CA SER A 487 -3.00 25.57 -55.84
C SER A 487 -3.36 26.88 -56.53
N TRP A 488 -2.68 27.98 -56.18
CA TRP A 488 -2.89 29.29 -56.77
C TRP A 488 -2.13 29.50 -58.08
N LEU A 489 -1.23 28.58 -58.47
CA LEU A 489 -0.53 28.65 -59.76
C LEU A 489 -1.53 28.63 -60.93
N LYS A 490 -2.64 27.86 -60.81
CA LYS A 490 -3.72 27.85 -61.82
C LYS A 490 -4.37 29.22 -62.05
N VAL A 491 -4.22 30.16 -61.11
CA VAL A 491 -4.70 31.54 -61.21
C VAL A 491 -3.57 32.47 -61.65
N THR A 492 -2.42 32.39 -60.98
CA THR A 492 -1.30 33.31 -61.23
C THR A 492 -0.61 33.07 -62.58
N ASP A 493 -0.67 31.86 -63.14
CA ASP A 493 -0.05 31.55 -64.44
C ASP A 493 -0.70 32.28 -65.62
N TYR A 494 -1.96 32.73 -65.48
CA TYR A 494 -2.62 33.57 -66.47
C TYR A 494 -2.06 35.00 -66.52
N VAL A 495 -1.47 35.48 -65.41
CA VAL A 495 -0.99 36.86 -65.23
C VAL A 495 0.52 36.95 -65.03
N ASN A 496 1.24 35.82 -65.05
CA ASN A 496 2.69 35.78 -64.94
C ASN A 496 3.37 36.05 -66.30
N ASP A 497 4.45 36.81 -66.24
CA ASP A 497 5.19 37.40 -67.38
C ASP A 497 5.79 36.37 -68.35
N ARG A 498 6.10 35.15 -67.88
CA ARG A 498 6.84 34.13 -68.63
C ARG A 498 6.16 33.63 -69.91
N ASN A 499 4.87 33.91 -70.11
CA ASN A 499 4.10 33.43 -71.25
C ASN A 499 3.60 34.55 -72.18
N MET A 500 4.01 35.82 -72.00
CA MET A 500 3.53 36.94 -72.81
C MET A 500 4.28 37.03 -74.16
N PRO A 501 3.61 36.90 -75.32
CA PRO A 501 4.25 37.16 -76.61
C PRO A 501 4.40 38.66 -76.85
N THR A 502 5.45 39.01 -77.58
CA THR A 502 5.88 40.39 -77.89
C THR A 502 4.85 41.18 -78.70
N ASP A 503 3.99 40.49 -79.45
CA ASP A 503 2.86 41.08 -80.19
C ASP A 503 1.58 41.01 -79.34
N LYS A 504 1.16 42.20 -78.85
CA LYS A 504 0.00 42.41 -77.99
C LYS A 504 -1.33 42.20 -78.74
N GLU A 505 -1.67 40.94 -79.04
CA GLU A 505 -2.98 40.61 -79.60
C GLU A 505 -4.07 40.82 -78.54
N ARG A 506 -4.95 41.81 -78.77
CA ARG A 506 -6.07 42.18 -77.89
C ARG A 506 -6.94 40.98 -77.48
N GLN A 507 -7.04 39.96 -78.33
CA GLN A 507 -7.79 38.74 -78.06
C GLN A 507 -7.12 37.89 -76.97
N MET A 508 -5.80 37.72 -77.03
CA MET A 508 -5.03 36.96 -76.04
C MET A 508 -5.08 37.61 -74.65
N ILE A 509 -5.05 38.95 -74.59
CA ILE A 509 -5.19 39.69 -73.33
C ILE A 509 -6.57 39.42 -72.70
N LYS A 510 -7.65 39.44 -73.50
CA LYS A 510 -9.01 39.11 -73.02
C LYS A 510 -9.10 37.69 -72.48
N GLU A 511 -8.48 36.73 -73.16
CA GLU A 511 -8.47 35.32 -72.73
C GLU A 511 -7.72 35.12 -71.42
N ARG A 512 -6.62 35.83 -71.20
CA ARG A 512 -5.89 35.83 -69.92
C ARG A 512 -6.70 36.42 -68.77
N PHE A 513 -7.33 37.59 -68.97
CA PHE A 513 -8.22 38.18 -67.96
C PHE A 513 -9.38 37.24 -67.62
N LYS A 514 -9.98 36.61 -68.64
CA LYS A 514 -11.04 35.64 -68.43
C LYS A 514 -10.54 34.43 -67.63
N GLY A 515 -9.41 33.83 -68.02
CA GLY A 515 -8.83 32.69 -67.31
C GLY A 515 -8.46 33.00 -65.86
N PHE A 516 -7.87 34.18 -65.60
CA PHE A 516 -7.58 34.65 -64.25
C PHE A 516 -8.86 34.81 -63.42
N ASN A 517 -9.89 35.49 -63.95
CA ASN A 517 -11.14 35.74 -63.23
C ASN A 517 -11.89 34.41 -62.94
N ASP A 518 -12.02 33.56 -63.96
CA ASP A 518 -12.69 32.25 -63.82
C ASP A 518 -11.94 31.37 -62.79
N GLY A 519 -10.60 31.34 -62.86
CA GLY A 519 -9.78 30.59 -61.91
C GLY A 519 -9.83 31.15 -60.49
N LEU A 520 -9.86 32.48 -60.34
CA LEU A 520 -10.00 33.15 -59.05
C LEU A 520 -11.38 32.89 -58.41
N GLU A 521 -12.46 32.98 -59.19
CA GLU A 521 -13.81 32.65 -58.70
C GLU A 521 -13.91 31.17 -58.28
N GLU A 522 -13.35 30.27 -59.08
CA GLU A 522 -13.34 28.84 -58.79
C GLU A 522 -12.57 28.54 -57.50
N ILE A 523 -11.33 29.05 -57.36
CA ILE A 523 -10.51 28.79 -56.17
C ILE A 523 -11.16 29.39 -54.92
N CYS A 524 -11.73 30.60 -55.00
CA CYS A 524 -12.45 31.21 -53.89
C CYS A 524 -13.71 30.41 -53.53
N LYS A 525 -14.45 29.89 -54.52
CA LYS A 525 -15.63 29.06 -54.27
C LYS A 525 -15.29 27.77 -53.53
N ILE A 526 -14.21 27.09 -53.93
CA ILE A 526 -13.76 25.84 -53.30
C ILE A 526 -13.21 26.12 -51.90
N GLN A 527 -12.20 27.01 -51.80
CA GLN A 527 -11.42 27.20 -50.58
C GLN A 527 -12.17 27.95 -49.48
N LYS A 528 -13.27 28.64 -49.79
CA LYS A 528 -14.12 29.27 -48.78
C LYS A 528 -14.73 28.28 -47.78
N SER A 529 -14.83 27.00 -48.16
CA SER A 529 -15.31 25.93 -47.29
C SER A 529 -14.23 25.37 -46.35
N TRP A 530 -12.96 25.76 -46.52
CA TRP A 530 -11.84 25.21 -45.76
C TRP A 530 -11.60 25.99 -44.46
N ALA A 531 -11.14 25.28 -43.44
CA ALA A 531 -10.92 25.83 -42.11
C ALA A 531 -9.42 25.94 -41.80
N ILE A 532 -9.02 27.06 -41.19
CA ILE A 532 -7.72 27.20 -40.51
C ILE A 532 -8.04 27.73 -39.12
N PRO A 533 -8.15 26.87 -38.08
CA PRO A 533 -8.65 27.28 -36.77
C PRO A 533 -7.77 28.34 -36.09
N ASP A 534 -6.44 28.20 -36.22
CA ASP A 534 -5.49 29.17 -35.66
C ASP A 534 -5.57 30.50 -36.40
N LYS A 535 -6.03 31.54 -35.69
CA LYS A 535 -6.24 32.87 -36.26
C LYS A 535 -4.94 33.48 -36.79
N ARG A 536 -3.81 33.29 -36.10
CA ARG A 536 -2.51 33.87 -36.51
C ARG A 536 -2.00 33.20 -37.77
N GLN A 537 -2.11 31.87 -37.86
CA GLN A 537 -1.75 31.15 -39.08
C GLN A 537 -2.65 31.53 -40.26
N ARG A 538 -3.96 31.62 -40.02
CA ARG A 538 -4.93 32.03 -41.05
C ARG A 538 -4.62 33.43 -41.60
N GLU A 539 -4.35 34.40 -40.73
CA GLU A 539 -3.96 35.75 -41.14
C GLU A 539 -2.63 35.76 -41.89
N ARG A 540 -1.63 34.99 -41.43
CA ARG A 540 -0.32 34.86 -42.09
C ARG A 540 -0.45 34.31 -43.52
N ILE A 541 -1.17 33.21 -43.69
CA ILE A 541 -1.39 32.55 -44.99
C ILE A 541 -2.17 33.49 -45.92
N HIS A 542 -3.22 34.13 -45.40
CA HIS A 542 -4.03 35.08 -46.18
C HIS A 542 -3.21 36.28 -46.66
N LEU A 543 -2.40 36.89 -45.79
CA LEU A 543 -1.53 38.01 -46.16
C LEU A 543 -0.48 37.60 -47.20
N ALA A 544 0.16 36.44 -47.02
CA ALA A 544 1.12 35.91 -47.98
C ALA A 544 0.48 35.70 -49.36
N GLN A 545 -0.68 35.03 -49.40
CA GLN A 545 -1.38 34.76 -50.65
C GLN A 545 -1.88 36.03 -51.33
N LYS A 546 -2.41 36.99 -50.55
CA LYS A 546 -2.81 38.31 -51.05
C LYS A 546 -1.64 39.03 -51.70
N SER A 547 -0.47 39.05 -51.05
CA SER A 547 0.72 39.71 -51.60
C SER A 547 1.13 39.11 -52.94
N ILE A 548 1.21 37.78 -53.03
CA ILE A 548 1.61 37.05 -54.25
C ILE A 548 0.67 37.37 -55.41
N VAL A 549 -0.64 37.26 -55.19
CA VAL A 549 -1.64 37.48 -56.25
C VAL A 549 -1.72 38.94 -56.64
N GLN A 550 -1.66 39.86 -55.67
CA GLN A 550 -1.72 41.30 -55.91
C GLN A 550 -0.51 41.78 -56.72
N GLU A 551 0.69 41.31 -56.41
CA GLU A 551 1.92 41.68 -57.15
C GLU A 551 1.89 41.18 -58.60
N ALA A 552 1.51 39.91 -58.81
CA ALA A 552 1.38 39.34 -60.15
C ALA A 552 0.31 40.06 -60.98
N TYR A 553 -0.87 40.31 -60.40
CA TYR A 553 -1.96 41.00 -61.08
C TYR A 553 -1.65 42.47 -61.36
N ALA A 554 -1.02 43.19 -60.43
CA ALA A 554 -0.62 44.58 -60.64
C ALA A 554 0.40 44.70 -61.77
N THR A 555 1.40 43.81 -61.80
CA THR A 555 2.40 43.76 -62.87
C THR A 555 1.72 43.55 -64.23
N PHE A 556 0.81 42.59 -64.32
CA PHE A 556 0.04 42.32 -65.55
C PHE A 556 -0.85 43.49 -65.98
N LEU A 557 -1.45 44.23 -65.04
CA LEU A 557 -2.32 45.37 -65.35
C LEU A 557 -1.54 46.59 -65.84
N HIS A 558 -0.29 46.75 -65.39
CA HIS A 558 0.59 47.86 -65.79
C HIS A 558 1.30 47.62 -67.13
N MET A 559 1.35 46.37 -67.61
CA MET A 559 1.86 45.99 -68.93
C MET A 559 0.86 46.26 -70.06
#